data_AF-A0A3E0P022-F1
#
_entry.id   AF-A0A3E0P022-F1
#
_cell.length_a   1.000
_cell.length_b   1.000
_cell.length_c   1.000
_cell.angle_alpha   90.00
_cell.angle_beta   90.00
_cell.angle_gamma   90.00
#
_symmetry.space_group_name_H-M   'P 1'
#
loop_
_entity.id
_entity.type
_entity.pdbx_description
1 polymer ?
#
loop_
_entity_poly.entity_id
_entity_poly.type
_entity_poly.pdbx_seq_one_letter_code
_entity_poly.pdbx_strand_id
1 'polypeptide(L)'
;MPLWTPLSRSRFPHERAALEYLRERFPDREPYRAWSNLEFTGLDGSMNEVDLLLVTPRGFFLVEIKHWGGDISGDQSTWYRRENGRDYTVDNPLSLANTKAKRLKSLLQEQRRVFAGRAQLPFIEPVIFLSNESARTHLPPIYDGKVFLRDEISDQVAVSQLFKLDASGPNRRPPIDRPTSSAIAKALDKIGLRPAPSVVKVGQLVLGDLLYDDHGYQDYEAVQEGFSGLVRRVRVFTRGRQDEPDERRIRERAARREFKLLHDLHHPNIVRATEYHDHELGPTVVFEHVKGAQRLDANAASRSGTAGPRPAQN
;
A
#
# COMPACT_ATOMS: atom_id res chain seq x y z
N MET A 1 5.03 -17.65 -19.15
CA MET A 1 4.19 -16.63 -18.48
C MET A 1 4.46 -15.29 -19.13
N PRO A 2 3.42 -14.48 -19.38
CA PRO A 2 3.61 -13.13 -19.90
C PRO A 2 4.53 -12.32 -18.98
N LEU A 3 5.31 -11.41 -19.55
CA LEU A 3 6.23 -10.58 -18.76
C LEU A 3 5.47 -9.44 -18.07
N TRP A 4 4.32 -9.01 -18.58
CA TRP A 4 3.36 -8.20 -17.85
C TRP A 4 2.08 -9.00 -17.59
N THR A 5 1.72 -9.21 -16.32
CA THR A 5 0.55 -10.00 -15.91
C THR A 5 -0.43 -9.09 -15.16
N PRO A 6 -1.51 -8.62 -15.79
CA PRO A 6 -2.56 -7.92 -15.07
C PRO A 6 -3.44 -8.95 -14.35
N LEU A 7 -3.59 -8.85 -13.02
CA LEU A 7 -4.48 -9.76 -12.28
C LEU A 7 -5.93 -9.27 -12.33
N SER A 8 -6.12 -7.97 -12.41
CA SER A 8 -7.42 -7.33 -12.59
C SER A 8 -7.29 -6.01 -13.37
N ARG A 9 -8.43 -5.35 -13.58
CA ARG A 9 -8.50 -3.95 -14.01
C ARG A 9 -8.87 -3.08 -12.82
N SER A 10 -8.07 -2.04 -12.56
CA SER A 10 -8.45 -0.98 -11.61
C SER A 10 -9.78 -0.35 -12.00
N ARG A 11 -10.59 -0.02 -10.98
CA ARG A 11 -11.86 0.70 -11.13
C ARG A 11 -11.64 2.21 -11.30
N PHE A 12 -10.46 2.71 -10.95
CA PHE A 12 -10.13 4.13 -10.98
C PHE A 12 -9.51 4.52 -12.33
N PRO A 13 -10.11 5.46 -13.09
CA PRO A 13 -9.58 5.86 -14.40
C PRO A 13 -8.12 6.34 -14.38
N HIS A 14 -7.74 7.11 -13.35
CA HIS A 14 -6.39 7.66 -13.22
C HIS A 14 -5.35 6.58 -12.95
N GLU A 15 -5.68 5.56 -12.16
CA GLU A 15 -4.79 4.44 -11.87
C GLU A 15 -4.61 3.56 -13.12
N ARG A 16 -5.69 3.29 -13.86
CA ARG A 16 -5.58 2.61 -15.17
C ARG A 16 -4.66 3.36 -16.13
N ALA A 17 -4.78 4.68 -16.21
CA ALA A 17 -3.92 5.51 -17.06
C ALA A 17 -2.44 5.46 -16.61
N ALA A 18 -2.20 5.46 -15.29
CA ALA A 18 -0.84 5.33 -14.75
C ALA A 18 -0.21 3.97 -15.04
N LEU A 19 -0.96 2.88 -14.86
CA LEU A 19 -0.49 1.53 -15.16
C LEU A 19 -0.23 1.33 -16.65
N GLU A 20 -1.11 1.85 -17.51
CA GLU A 20 -0.93 1.81 -18.96
C GLU A 20 0.32 2.58 -19.39
N TYR A 21 0.52 3.77 -18.83
CA TYR A 21 1.71 4.59 -19.08
C TYR A 21 3.02 3.85 -18.73
N LEU A 22 3.04 3.14 -17.59
CA LEU A 22 4.17 2.29 -17.19
C LEU A 22 4.31 1.06 -18.10
N ARG A 23 3.21 0.41 -18.46
CA ARG A 23 3.17 -0.80 -19.29
C ARG A 23 3.75 -0.56 -20.69
N GLU A 24 3.35 0.52 -21.35
CA GLU A 24 3.86 0.90 -22.68
C GLU A 24 5.39 1.08 -22.70
N ARG A 25 5.95 1.47 -21.55
CA ARG A 25 7.38 1.74 -21.37
C ARG A 25 8.11 0.58 -20.68
N PHE A 26 7.43 -0.51 -20.35
CA PHE A 26 8.05 -1.66 -19.69
C PHE A 26 8.66 -2.62 -20.73
N PRO A 27 9.94 -3.02 -20.63
CA PRO A 27 10.55 -3.94 -21.60
C PRO A 27 9.90 -5.32 -21.60
N ASP A 28 9.45 -5.77 -22.77
CA ASP A 28 8.91 -7.13 -22.98
C ASP A 28 10.03 -8.13 -23.31
N ARG A 29 10.98 -8.32 -22.38
CA ARG A 29 12.05 -9.33 -22.48
C ARG A 29 12.50 -9.81 -21.11
N GLU A 30 13.00 -11.04 -21.00
CA GLU A 30 13.61 -11.49 -19.73
C GLU A 30 14.88 -10.67 -19.38
N PRO A 31 15.14 -10.38 -18.09
CA PRO A 31 14.45 -10.85 -16.89
C PRO A 31 13.31 -9.94 -16.38
N TYR A 32 12.82 -9.01 -17.20
CA TYR A 32 11.78 -8.06 -16.79
C TYR A 32 10.45 -8.78 -16.56
N ARG A 33 9.81 -8.55 -15.41
CA ARG A 33 8.46 -9.05 -15.11
C ARG A 33 7.65 -8.03 -14.34
N ALA A 34 6.34 -8.02 -14.53
CA ALA A 34 5.42 -7.09 -13.88
C ALA A 34 4.11 -7.81 -13.55
N TRP A 35 3.56 -7.49 -12.38
CA TRP A 35 2.22 -7.90 -11.95
C TRP A 35 1.47 -6.65 -11.48
N SER A 36 0.31 -6.36 -12.06
CA SER A 36 -0.47 -5.17 -11.69
C SER A 36 -1.81 -5.52 -11.06
N ASN A 37 -2.27 -4.66 -10.16
CA ASN A 37 -3.53 -4.79 -9.41
C ASN A 37 -3.63 -6.13 -8.68
N LEU A 38 -2.62 -6.46 -7.87
CA LEU A 38 -2.56 -7.72 -7.13
C LEU A 38 -2.92 -7.51 -5.67
N GLU A 39 -3.46 -8.53 -5.06
CA GLU A 39 -3.75 -8.58 -3.64
C GLU A 39 -3.17 -9.87 -3.04
N PHE A 40 -2.64 -9.78 -1.83
CA PHE A 40 -2.19 -10.95 -1.07
C PHE A 40 -2.53 -10.83 0.41
N THR A 41 -2.71 -11.98 1.06
CA THR A 41 -2.87 -12.07 2.51
C THR A 41 -1.52 -12.36 3.17
N GLY A 42 -1.08 -11.46 4.05
CA GLY A 42 0.14 -11.60 4.85
C GLY A 42 0.12 -12.83 5.75
N LEU A 43 1.30 -13.21 6.28
CA LEU A 43 1.37 -14.28 7.30
C LEU A 43 0.62 -13.90 8.57
N ASP A 44 0.52 -12.60 8.86
CA ASP A 44 -0.24 -11.97 9.95
C ASP A 44 -1.75 -11.83 9.65
N GLY A 45 -2.21 -12.31 8.49
CA GLY A 45 -3.61 -12.25 8.07
C GLY A 45 -4.02 -10.91 7.46
N SER A 46 -3.10 -9.94 7.39
CA SER A 46 -3.38 -8.63 6.80
C SER A 46 -3.68 -8.75 5.30
N MET A 47 -4.67 -7.99 4.83
CA MET A 47 -4.93 -7.85 3.40
C MET A 47 -4.06 -6.74 2.83
N ASN A 48 -3.33 -7.03 1.76
CA ASN A 48 -2.37 -6.11 1.15
C ASN A 48 -2.65 -6.02 -0.35
N GLU A 49 -3.17 -4.87 -0.77
CA GLU A 49 -3.28 -4.50 -2.19
C GLU A 49 -2.00 -3.84 -2.68
N VAL A 50 -1.57 -4.16 -3.90
CA VAL A 50 -0.37 -3.61 -4.54
C VAL A 50 -0.71 -3.26 -5.99
N ASP A 51 -0.54 -1.99 -6.33
CA ASP A 51 -0.86 -1.47 -7.66
C ASP A 51 0.04 -2.11 -8.72
N LEU A 52 1.36 -2.20 -8.44
CA LEU A 52 2.32 -2.78 -9.37
C LEU A 52 3.53 -3.39 -8.65
N LEU A 53 3.91 -4.58 -9.07
CA LEU A 53 5.10 -5.31 -8.60
C LEU A 53 6.01 -5.58 -9.80
N LEU A 54 7.28 -5.16 -9.74
CA LEU A 54 8.21 -5.19 -10.88
C LEU A 54 9.50 -5.92 -10.56
N VAL A 55 9.94 -6.78 -11.47
CA VAL A 55 11.28 -7.35 -11.51
C VAL A 55 12.02 -6.75 -12.70
N THR A 56 13.22 -6.25 -12.47
CA THR A 56 14.14 -5.76 -13.49
C THR A 56 15.55 -6.29 -13.20
N PRO A 57 16.52 -6.21 -14.13
CA PRO A 57 17.91 -6.52 -13.82
C PRO A 57 18.47 -5.74 -12.62
N ARG A 58 17.88 -4.60 -12.26
CA ARG A 58 18.37 -3.74 -11.17
C ARG A 58 17.75 -4.06 -9.81
N GLY A 59 16.63 -4.78 -9.76
CA GLY A 59 15.97 -5.09 -8.51
C GLY A 59 14.53 -5.56 -8.64
N PHE A 60 13.92 -5.75 -7.48
CA PHE A 60 12.54 -6.17 -7.30
C PHE A 60 11.80 -5.07 -6.54
N PHE A 61 10.75 -4.52 -7.11
CA PHE A 61 10.11 -3.27 -6.65
C PHE A 61 8.63 -3.48 -6.39
N LEU A 62 8.15 -2.96 -5.27
CA LEU A 62 6.74 -2.79 -4.97
C LEU A 62 6.41 -1.31 -5.20
N VAL A 63 5.61 -1.03 -6.21
CA VAL A 63 5.24 0.31 -6.65
C VAL A 63 3.83 0.62 -6.17
N GLU A 64 3.71 1.65 -5.34
CA GLU A 64 2.42 2.26 -4.97
C GLU A 64 2.21 3.51 -5.82
N ILE A 65 1.09 3.60 -6.50
CA ILE A 65 0.71 4.69 -7.38
C ILE A 65 -0.12 5.70 -6.60
N LYS A 66 0.27 6.96 -6.66
CA LYS A 66 -0.52 8.08 -6.13
C LYS A 66 -0.78 9.10 -7.22
N HIS A 67 -2.05 9.41 -7.45
CA HIS A 67 -2.44 10.43 -8.44
C HIS A 67 -2.57 11.80 -7.77
N TRP A 68 -1.44 12.31 -7.27
CA TRP A 68 -1.36 13.56 -6.51
C TRP A 68 -0.73 14.65 -7.36
N GLY A 69 -1.40 15.77 -7.57
CA GLY A 69 -0.85 16.93 -8.27
C GLY A 69 -0.30 18.01 -7.32
N GLY A 70 0.33 19.03 -7.91
CA GLY A 70 0.89 20.18 -7.19
C GLY A 70 2.18 19.89 -6.43
N ASP A 71 2.48 20.72 -5.43
CA ASP A 71 3.72 20.65 -4.64
C ASP A 71 3.60 19.63 -3.51
N ILE A 72 4.56 18.72 -3.40
CA ILE A 72 4.61 17.64 -2.43
C ILE A 72 5.92 17.75 -1.64
N SER A 73 5.83 17.90 -0.32
CA SER A 73 6.96 17.93 0.60
C SER A 73 6.68 17.03 1.80
N GLY A 74 7.64 16.83 2.70
CA GLY A 74 7.41 15.97 3.86
C GLY A 74 8.66 15.45 4.52
N ASP A 75 8.45 14.71 5.61
CA ASP A 75 9.46 14.01 6.37
C ASP A 75 9.15 12.50 6.43
N GLN A 76 9.85 11.76 7.29
CA GLN A 76 9.69 10.30 7.41
C GLN A 76 8.31 9.86 7.91
N SER A 77 7.57 10.73 8.58
CA SER A 77 6.26 10.46 9.17
C SER A 77 5.12 10.97 8.29
N THR A 78 5.23 12.20 7.82
CA THR A 78 4.11 12.98 7.31
C THR A 78 4.50 13.70 6.04
N TRP A 79 3.63 13.65 5.03
CA TRP A 79 3.76 14.40 3.79
C TRP A 79 2.69 15.47 3.69
N TYR A 80 3.07 16.58 3.07
CA TYR A 80 2.24 17.75 2.81
C TYR A 80 2.08 17.91 1.32
N ARG A 81 0.85 18.17 0.86
CA ARG A 81 0.56 18.44 -0.54
C ARG A 81 -0.20 19.74 -0.65
N ARG A 82 0.21 20.59 -1.59
CA ARG A 82 -0.52 21.81 -1.98
C ARG A 82 -0.96 21.69 -3.42
N GLU A 83 -2.27 21.63 -3.63
CA GLU A 83 -2.87 21.47 -4.95
C GLU A 83 -4.07 22.40 -5.09
N ASN A 84 -4.08 23.24 -6.14
CA ASN A 84 -5.17 24.19 -6.42
C ASN A 84 -5.57 25.05 -5.20
N GLY A 85 -4.56 25.53 -4.45
CA GLY A 85 -4.76 26.36 -3.25
C GLY A 85 -5.28 25.61 -2.02
N ARG A 86 -5.33 24.27 -2.06
CA ARG A 86 -5.72 23.42 -0.92
C ARG A 86 -4.52 22.68 -0.37
N ASP A 87 -4.38 22.72 0.94
CA ASP A 87 -3.35 21.99 1.68
C ASP A 87 -3.91 20.67 2.19
N TYR A 88 -3.16 19.60 2.00
CA TYR A 88 -3.46 18.25 2.47
C TYR A 88 -2.29 17.74 3.31
N THR A 89 -2.61 17.06 4.39
CA THR A 89 -1.63 16.36 5.24
C THR A 89 -1.98 14.89 5.23
N VAL A 90 -0.99 14.07 4.90
CA VAL A 90 -1.15 12.62 4.75
C VAL A 90 0.02 11.92 5.42
N ASP A 91 -0.23 10.69 5.91
CA ASP A 91 0.86 9.82 6.35
C ASP A 91 1.81 9.55 5.17
N ASN A 92 3.10 9.39 5.46
CA ASN A 92 4.10 9.06 4.45
C ASN A 92 3.73 7.72 3.75
N PRO A 93 3.36 7.74 2.46
CA PRO A 93 2.87 6.55 1.75
C PRO A 93 3.95 5.46 1.63
N LEU A 94 5.23 5.83 1.69
CA LEU A 94 6.33 4.88 1.63
C LEU A 94 6.37 3.95 2.85
N SER A 95 5.88 4.39 4.00
CA SER A 95 5.80 3.57 5.22
C SER A 95 4.90 2.36 5.00
N LEU A 96 3.70 2.58 4.47
CA LEU A 96 2.76 1.50 4.16
C LEU A 96 3.29 0.59 3.04
N ALA A 97 3.86 1.17 1.97
CA ALA A 97 4.48 0.40 0.90
C ALA A 97 5.62 -0.51 1.42
N ASN A 98 6.44 -0.02 2.35
CA ASN A 98 7.49 -0.80 3.00
C ASN A 98 6.93 -1.94 3.87
N THR A 99 5.84 -1.70 4.59
CA THR A 99 5.14 -2.75 5.35
C THR A 99 4.62 -3.85 4.41
N LYS A 100 3.95 -3.47 3.31
CA LYS A 100 3.51 -4.42 2.26
C LYS A 100 4.71 -5.21 1.69
N ALA A 101 5.82 -4.55 1.39
CA ALA A 101 7.03 -5.16 0.84
C ALA A 101 7.64 -6.20 1.81
N LYS A 102 7.71 -5.87 3.10
CA LYS A 102 8.17 -6.80 4.16
C LYS A 102 7.24 -8.00 4.30
N ARG A 103 5.92 -7.79 4.33
CA ARG A 103 4.93 -8.88 4.41
C ARG A 103 5.02 -9.81 3.20
N LEU A 104 5.14 -9.26 1.98
CA LEU A 104 5.34 -10.05 0.77
C LEU A 104 6.66 -10.84 0.80
N LYS A 105 7.75 -10.21 1.26
CA LYS A 105 9.04 -10.88 1.43
C LYS A 105 8.92 -12.09 2.37
N SER A 106 8.28 -11.92 3.53
CA SER A 106 8.08 -13.02 4.49
C SER A 106 7.28 -14.18 3.87
N LEU A 107 6.23 -13.88 3.10
CA LEU A 107 5.47 -14.91 2.37
C LEU A 107 6.32 -15.66 1.33
N LEU A 108 7.12 -14.93 0.56
CA LEU A 108 8.01 -15.54 -0.44
C LEU A 108 9.11 -16.38 0.21
N GLN A 109 9.56 -16.01 1.41
CA GLN A 109 10.54 -16.78 2.17
C GLN A 109 10.01 -18.15 2.61
N GLU A 110 8.70 -18.34 2.78
CA GLU A 110 8.10 -19.66 3.02
C GLU A 110 8.23 -20.59 1.79
N GLN A 111 8.45 -20.03 0.60
CA GLN A 111 8.68 -20.77 -0.64
C GLN A 111 10.14 -21.22 -0.81
N ARG A 112 10.83 -21.59 0.28
CA ARG A 112 12.28 -21.92 0.31
C ARG A 112 12.71 -22.89 -0.78
N ARG A 113 11.88 -23.89 -1.09
CA ARG A 113 12.16 -24.89 -2.14
C ARG A 113 12.23 -24.29 -3.56
N VAL A 114 11.54 -23.18 -3.82
CA VAL A 114 11.58 -22.49 -5.12
C VAL A 114 12.93 -21.78 -5.32
N PHE A 115 13.52 -21.31 -4.22
CA PHE A 115 14.80 -20.63 -4.20
C PHE A 115 15.99 -21.55 -3.87
N ALA A 116 15.74 -22.82 -3.50
CA ALA A 116 16.78 -23.79 -3.20
C ALA A 116 17.72 -24.01 -4.39
N GLY A 117 19.01 -23.74 -4.21
CA GLY A 117 20.03 -23.82 -5.27
C GLY A 117 20.04 -22.65 -6.26
N ARG A 118 19.23 -21.61 -6.03
CA ARG A 118 19.21 -20.35 -6.82
C ARG A 118 19.65 -19.18 -5.94
N ALA A 119 19.84 -18.01 -6.55
CA ALA A 119 20.15 -16.78 -5.83
C ALA A 119 19.13 -16.49 -4.71
N GLN A 120 19.64 -15.92 -3.62
CA GLN A 120 18.85 -15.43 -2.48
C GLN A 120 17.67 -14.55 -2.96
N LEU A 121 16.51 -14.67 -2.31
CA LEU A 121 15.36 -13.80 -2.58
C LEU A 121 15.80 -12.33 -2.51
N PRO A 122 15.69 -11.56 -3.61
CA PRO A 122 16.07 -10.16 -3.62
C PRO A 122 15.25 -9.35 -2.62
N PHE A 123 15.84 -8.25 -2.14
CA PHE A 123 15.07 -7.27 -1.38
C PHE A 123 13.98 -6.66 -2.27
N ILE A 124 12.79 -6.50 -1.70
CA ILE A 124 11.65 -5.86 -2.35
C ILE A 124 11.71 -4.38 -1.98
N GLU A 125 12.07 -3.54 -2.93
CA GLU A 125 12.21 -2.09 -2.74
C GLU A 125 10.84 -1.42 -2.86
N PRO A 126 10.32 -0.80 -1.79
CA PRO A 126 9.08 -0.03 -1.86
C PRO A 126 9.35 1.32 -2.54
N VAL A 127 8.51 1.70 -3.49
CA VAL A 127 8.63 2.97 -4.21
C VAL A 127 7.26 3.59 -4.45
N ILE A 128 7.22 4.91 -4.54
CA ILE A 128 6.02 5.70 -4.82
C ILE A 128 6.10 6.25 -6.24
N PHE A 129 5.06 6.02 -7.04
CA PHE A 129 4.92 6.62 -8.36
C PHE A 129 3.84 7.70 -8.35
N LEU A 130 4.25 8.94 -8.56
CA LEU A 130 3.38 10.10 -8.67
C LEU A 130 2.94 10.26 -10.13
N SER A 131 1.70 9.84 -10.40
CA SER A 131 1.20 9.67 -11.77
C SER A 131 0.54 10.92 -12.39
N ASN A 132 0.38 11.99 -11.61
CA ASN A 132 -0.15 13.25 -12.08
C ASN A 132 0.99 14.10 -12.68
N GLU A 133 0.78 14.64 -13.88
CA GLU A 133 1.77 15.44 -14.62
C GLU A 133 2.12 16.76 -13.92
N SER A 134 1.21 17.29 -13.10
CA SER A 134 1.45 18.50 -12.33
C SER A 134 2.24 18.27 -11.04
N ALA A 135 2.60 17.03 -10.70
CA ALA A 135 3.33 16.71 -9.49
C ALA A 135 4.72 17.36 -9.48
N ARG A 136 5.08 17.93 -8.34
CA ARG A 136 6.41 18.50 -8.05
C ARG A 136 6.82 18.06 -6.65
N THR A 137 8.02 17.51 -6.50
CA THR A 137 8.52 17.05 -5.19
C THR A 137 9.58 17.98 -4.64
N HIS A 138 9.42 18.35 -3.37
CA HIS A 138 10.39 19.05 -2.53
C HIS A 138 10.76 18.16 -1.33
N LEU A 139 10.92 16.87 -1.60
CA LEU A 139 11.22 15.86 -0.59
C LEU A 139 12.72 15.85 -0.28
N PRO A 140 13.13 15.57 0.96
CA PRO A 140 14.54 15.47 1.32
C PRO A 140 15.24 14.31 0.58
N PRO A 141 16.58 14.36 0.40
CA PRO A 141 17.34 13.37 -0.37
C PRO A 141 17.20 11.90 0.06
N ILE A 142 16.68 11.64 1.26
CA ILE A 142 16.35 10.27 1.73
C ILE A 142 15.31 9.55 0.85
N TYR A 143 14.58 10.31 0.04
CA TYR A 143 13.58 9.83 -0.91
C TYR A 143 14.11 9.61 -2.33
N ASP A 144 15.38 9.94 -2.59
CA ASP A 144 16.02 9.72 -3.89
C ASP A 144 15.98 8.22 -4.23
N GLY A 145 15.51 7.91 -5.43
CA GLY A 145 15.32 6.53 -5.89
C GLY A 145 14.16 5.78 -5.23
N LYS A 146 13.32 6.45 -4.45
CA LYS A 146 12.10 5.89 -3.83
C LYS A 146 10.82 6.56 -4.27
N VAL A 147 10.91 7.77 -4.81
CA VAL A 147 9.76 8.53 -5.30
C VAL A 147 10.05 8.93 -6.74
N PHE A 148 9.08 8.69 -7.62
CA PHE A 148 9.25 8.91 -9.04
C PHE A 148 8.09 9.72 -9.60
N LEU A 149 8.41 10.72 -10.40
CA LEU A 149 7.45 11.53 -11.13
C LEU A 149 7.18 10.91 -12.50
N ARG A 150 5.95 11.09 -13.01
CA ARG A 150 5.57 10.64 -14.36
C ARG A 150 6.53 11.13 -15.45
N ASP A 151 6.94 12.38 -15.37
CA ASP A 151 7.78 13.04 -16.38
C ASP A 151 9.22 12.51 -16.38
N GLU A 152 9.67 11.85 -15.31
CA GLU A 152 10.98 11.17 -15.24
C GLU A 152 10.98 9.85 -16.02
N ILE A 153 9.80 9.36 -16.42
CA ILE A 153 9.60 8.08 -17.13
C ILE A 153 9.29 8.34 -18.61
N SER A 154 10.23 8.93 -19.34
CA SER A 154 9.98 9.32 -20.74
C SER A 154 9.91 8.14 -21.71
N ASP A 155 10.70 7.08 -21.50
CA ASP A 155 10.82 5.94 -22.41
C ASP A 155 11.16 4.60 -21.70
N GLN A 156 11.42 3.55 -22.48
CA GLN A 156 11.80 2.23 -21.93
C GLN A 156 13.17 2.23 -21.24
N VAL A 157 14.08 3.07 -21.70
CA VAL A 157 15.39 3.27 -21.07
C VAL A 157 15.17 3.92 -19.71
N ALA A 158 14.33 4.94 -19.64
CA ALA A 158 13.89 5.58 -18.42
C ALA A 158 13.26 4.54 -17.49
N VAL A 159 12.28 3.71 -17.87
CA VAL A 159 11.73 2.65 -16.99
C VAL A 159 12.80 1.69 -16.46
N SER A 160 13.77 1.31 -17.30
CA SER A 160 14.90 0.49 -16.85
C SER A 160 15.88 1.22 -15.92
N GLN A 161 15.85 2.55 -15.95
CA GLN A 161 16.67 3.50 -15.20
C GLN A 161 15.93 4.19 -14.04
N LEU A 162 14.61 4.14 -13.96
CA LEU A 162 13.79 4.62 -12.84
C LEU A 162 14.26 3.93 -11.59
N PHE A 163 14.46 2.63 -11.73
CA PHE A 163 14.89 1.74 -10.69
C PHE A 163 16.43 1.74 -10.52
N LYS A 164 17.07 2.91 -10.70
CA LYS A 164 18.47 3.18 -10.38
C LYS A 164 18.68 3.16 -8.86
N LEU A 165 18.62 1.97 -8.26
CA LEU A 165 19.46 1.72 -7.10
C LEU A 165 20.90 1.75 -7.60
N ASP A 166 21.72 2.63 -7.03
CA ASP A 166 23.08 2.94 -7.47
C ASP A 166 23.88 1.69 -7.89
N ALA A 167 24.27 1.65 -9.17
CA ALA A 167 25.19 0.61 -9.66
C ALA A 167 26.64 0.87 -9.23
N SER A 168 26.92 2.03 -8.63
CA SER A 168 28.27 2.55 -8.42
C SER A 168 28.65 2.72 -6.93
N GLY A 169 27.77 2.31 -6.00
CA GLY A 169 28.02 2.40 -4.56
C GLY A 169 28.57 1.11 -3.92
N PRO A 170 29.14 1.19 -2.70
CA PRO A 170 29.71 0.04 -1.99
C PRO A 170 28.68 -1.04 -1.61
N ASN A 171 27.38 -0.74 -1.64
CA ASN A 171 26.26 -1.65 -1.34
C ASN A 171 25.63 -2.30 -2.59
N ARG A 172 26.42 -2.53 -3.65
CA ARG A 172 25.91 -3.05 -4.93
C ARG A 172 25.26 -4.44 -4.74
N ARG A 173 23.96 -4.53 -5.03
CA ARG A 173 23.25 -5.82 -5.12
C ARG A 173 23.56 -6.48 -6.47
N PRO A 174 23.72 -7.82 -6.53
CA PRO A 174 23.89 -8.51 -7.80
C PRO A 174 22.66 -8.28 -8.69
N PRO A 175 22.84 -8.07 -10.01
CA PRO A 175 21.72 -7.95 -10.92
C PRO A 175 20.81 -9.18 -10.87
N ILE A 176 19.49 -8.97 -11.00
CA ILE A 176 18.55 -10.07 -11.10
C ILE A 176 18.67 -10.68 -12.51
N ASP A 177 19.02 -11.97 -12.57
CA ASP A 177 19.14 -12.73 -13.80
C ASP A 177 17.84 -13.46 -14.18
N ARG A 178 17.83 -14.14 -15.33
CA ARG A 178 16.67 -14.91 -15.81
C ARG A 178 16.25 -16.03 -14.82
N PRO A 179 17.18 -16.85 -14.29
CA PRO A 179 16.85 -17.84 -13.25
C PRO A 179 16.15 -17.25 -12.01
N THR A 180 16.64 -16.12 -11.49
CA THR A 180 16.09 -15.46 -10.30
C THR A 180 14.71 -14.88 -10.60
N SER A 181 14.56 -14.18 -11.72
CA SER A 181 13.25 -13.66 -12.18
C SER A 181 12.22 -14.77 -12.36
N SER A 182 12.62 -15.91 -12.94
CA SER A 182 11.75 -17.10 -13.08
C SER A 182 11.38 -17.71 -11.71
N ALA A 183 12.31 -17.73 -10.76
CA ALA A 183 12.04 -18.22 -9.41
C ALA A 183 11.05 -17.31 -8.65
N ILE A 184 11.18 -16.00 -8.79
CA ILE A 184 10.23 -15.02 -8.23
C ILE A 184 8.82 -15.28 -8.79
N ALA A 185 8.69 -15.40 -10.12
CA ALA A 185 7.40 -15.68 -10.74
C ALA A 185 6.75 -16.97 -10.19
N LYS A 186 7.52 -18.07 -10.14
CA LYS A 186 7.04 -19.35 -9.59
C LYS A 186 6.65 -19.26 -8.11
N ALA A 187 7.35 -18.44 -7.33
CA ALA A 187 7.02 -18.24 -5.92
C ALA A 187 5.74 -17.42 -5.77
N LEU A 188 5.55 -16.38 -6.59
CA LEU A 188 4.33 -15.57 -6.63
C LEU A 188 3.10 -16.41 -7.03
N ASP A 189 3.24 -17.31 -7.99
CA ASP A 189 2.15 -18.23 -8.36
C ASP A 189 1.74 -19.14 -7.19
N LYS A 190 2.73 -19.61 -6.41
CA LYS A 190 2.49 -20.51 -5.28
C LYS A 190 1.85 -19.84 -4.08
N ILE A 191 2.13 -18.56 -3.82
CA ILE A 191 1.50 -17.84 -2.70
C ILE A 191 0.02 -17.51 -2.96
N GLY A 192 -0.45 -17.68 -4.20
CA GLY A 192 -1.86 -17.50 -4.58
C GLY A 192 -2.26 -16.03 -4.64
N LEU A 193 -1.55 -15.23 -5.43
CA LEU A 193 -1.94 -13.84 -5.67
C LEU A 193 -3.38 -13.75 -6.19
N ARG A 194 -4.14 -12.78 -5.66
CA ARG A 194 -5.54 -12.52 -6.05
C ARG A 194 -5.66 -11.25 -6.90
N PRO A 195 -6.66 -11.17 -7.79
CA PRO A 195 -7.08 -9.92 -8.43
C PRO A 195 -7.53 -8.87 -7.41
N ALA A 196 -7.03 -7.63 -7.50
CA ALA A 196 -7.47 -6.50 -6.68
C ALA A 196 -8.49 -5.59 -7.42
N PRO A 197 -9.43 -4.88 -6.77
CA PRO A 197 -9.92 -5.16 -5.43
C PRO A 197 -10.80 -6.41 -5.47
N SER A 198 -10.46 -7.40 -4.63
CA SER A 198 -11.41 -8.45 -4.31
C SER A 198 -12.51 -7.84 -3.45
N VAL A 199 -13.78 -8.01 -3.83
CA VAL A 199 -14.89 -7.40 -3.07
C VAL A 199 -15.03 -8.17 -1.76
N VAL A 200 -14.57 -7.57 -0.67
CA VAL A 200 -14.74 -8.10 0.68
C VAL A 200 -15.99 -7.49 1.31
N LYS A 201 -16.87 -8.35 1.84
CA LYS A 201 -18.11 -7.95 2.50
C LYS A 201 -18.13 -8.38 3.95
N VAL A 202 -18.48 -7.45 4.85
CA VAL A 202 -18.77 -7.74 6.25
C VAL A 202 -20.24 -7.43 6.49
N GLY A 203 -21.09 -8.46 6.58
CA GLY A 203 -22.54 -8.27 6.57
C GLY A 203 -22.99 -7.61 5.27
N GLN A 204 -23.58 -6.42 5.37
CA GLN A 204 -24.01 -5.60 4.22
C GLN A 204 -23.00 -4.49 3.85
N LEU A 205 -21.84 -4.45 4.52
CA LEU A 205 -20.81 -3.44 4.28
C LEU A 205 -19.79 -3.98 3.29
N VAL A 206 -19.52 -3.23 2.23
CA VAL A 206 -18.44 -3.50 1.28
C VAL A 206 -17.21 -2.72 1.73
N LEU A 207 -16.11 -3.42 2.00
CA LEU A 207 -14.84 -2.78 2.36
C LEU A 207 -14.24 -2.05 1.15
N GLY A 208 -13.74 -0.85 1.40
CA GLY A 208 -13.04 0.01 0.45
C GLY A 208 -11.64 0.34 0.97
N ASP A 209 -11.31 1.64 0.99
CA ASP A 209 -9.96 2.12 1.27
C ASP A 209 -9.48 1.75 2.69
N LEU A 210 -8.21 1.35 2.79
CA LEU A 210 -7.53 1.14 4.07
C LEU A 210 -7.28 2.49 4.75
N LEU A 211 -7.90 2.71 5.90
CA LEU A 211 -7.77 3.92 6.71
C LEU A 211 -6.58 3.84 7.67
N TYR A 212 -6.34 2.66 8.22
CA TYR A 212 -5.28 2.44 9.19
C TYR A 212 -4.81 0.99 9.20
N ASP A 213 -3.52 0.78 9.38
CA ASP A 213 -2.89 -0.53 9.45
C ASP A 213 -2.01 -0.60 10.69
N ASP A 214 -2.33 -1.51 11.60
CA ASP A 214 -1.60 -1.73 12.84
C ASP A 214 -1.29 -3.22 13.03
N HIS A 215 -0.46 -3.52 14.03
CA HIS A 215 -0.11 -4.88 14.38
C HIS A 215 -1.33 -5.61 14.95
N GLY A 216 -1.99 -6.40 14.10
CA GLY A 216 -3.10 -7.29 14.47
C GLY A 216 -4.50 -6.77 14.14
N TYR A 217 -4.63 -5.57 13.55
CA TYR A 217 -5.89 -5.13 12.95
C TYR A 217 -5.68 -4.14 11.80
N GLN A 218 -6.68 -4.06 10.92
CA GLN A 218 -6.76 -3.08 9.85
C GLN A 218 -8.13 -2.38 9.88
N ASP A 219 -8.13 -1.06 9.76
CA ASP A 219 -9.34 -0.25 9.65
C ASP A 219 -9.60 0.11 8.19
N TYR A 220 -10.82 -0.12 7.73
CA TYR A 220 -11.27 0.19 6.38
C TYR A 220 -12.42 1.19 6.41
N GLU A 221 -12.47 2.06 5.42
CA GLU A 221 -13.71 2.71 5.03
C GLU A 221 -14.59 1.66 4.37
N ALA A 222 -15.86 1.58 4.76
CA ALA A 222 -16.81 0.66 4.17
C ALA A 222 -18.12 1.35 3.84
N VAL A 223 -18.72 0.94 2.73
CA VAL A 223 -19.97 1.50 2.23
C VAL A 223 -21.07 0.45 2.33
N GLN A 224 -22.24 0.86 2.82
CA GLN A 224 -23.40 -0.02 2.85
C GLN A 224 -23.88 -0.36 1.43
N GLU A 225 -24.07 -1.65 1.18
CA GLU A 225 -24.63 -2.12 -0.08
C GLU A 225 -26.02 -1.49 -0.32
N GLY A 226 -26.21 -0.90 -1.50
CA GLY A 226 -27.43 -0.18 -1.87
C GLY A 226 -27.52 1.26 -1.35
N PHE A 227 -26.62 1.71 -0.46
CA PHE A 227 -26.66 3.06 0.14
C PHE A 227 -25.28 3.72 0.16
N SER A 228 -24.87 4.31 -0.97
CA SER A 228 -23.54 4.91 -1.15
C SER A 228 -23.22 6.09 -0.20
N GLY A 229 -24.23 6.70 0.41
CA GLY A 229 -24.05 7.77 1.39
C GLY A 229 -23.78 7.29 2.82
N LEU A 230 -24.00 6.00 3.11
CA LEU A 230 -23.84 5.45 4.44
C LEU A 230 -22.47 4.77 4.58
N VAL A 231 -21.54 5.52 5.18
CA VAL A 231 -20.16 5.08 5.39
C VAL A 231 -19.97 4.61 6.83
N ARG A 232 -19.16 3.57 7.01
CA ARG A 232 -18.74 3.02 8.30
C ARG A 232 -17.23 2.84 8.30
N ARG A 233 -16.65 2.80 9.50
CA ARG A 233 -15.27 2.34 9.69
C ARG A 233 -15.35 0.90 10.17
N VAL A 234 -14.73 -0.02 9.44
CA VAL A 234 -14.73 -1.44 9.77
C VAL A 234 -13.34 -1.84 10.22
N ARG A 235 -13.20 -2.23 11.48
CA ARG A 235 -11.95 -2.76 12.04
C ARG A 235 -11.95 -4.28 11.96
N VAL A 236 -11.03 -4.83 11.21
CA VAL A 236 -10.82 -6.28 11.11
C VAL A 236 -9.61 -6.65 11.95
N PHE A 237 -9.80 -7.44 13.00
CA PHE A 237 -8.71 -8.02 13.78
C PHE A 237 -8.14 -9.21 13.01
N THR A 238 -6.98 -9.05 12.40
CA THR A 238 -6.46 -10.00 11.42
C THR A 238 -6.22 -11.37 12.05
N ARG A 239 -6.48 -12.45 11.29
CA ARG A 239 -6.12 -13.82 11.67
C ARG A 239 -4.91 -14.28 10.86
N GLY A 240 -3.76 -14.35 11.53
CA GLY A 240 -2.52 -14.85 10.95
C GLY A 240 -2.57 -16.36 10.69
N ARG A 241 -1.88 -16.79 9.62
CA ARG A 241 -1.82 -18.20 9.20
C ARG A 241 -1.15 -19.09 10.24
N GLN A 242 -0.25 -18.53 11.04
CA GLN A 242 0.51 -19.22 12.08
C GLN A 242 0.18 -18.70 13.48
N ASP A 243 -0.91 -17.94 13.65
CA ASP A 243 -1.27 -17.46 14.98
C ASP A 243 -1.43 -18.67 15.92
N GLU A 244 -0.70 -18.64 17.02
CA GLU A 244 -0.91 -19.62 18.09
C GLU A 244 -2.37 -19.52 18.58
N PRO A 245 -2.97 -20.63 19.07
CA PRO A 245 -4.34 -20.60 19.59
C PRO A 245 -4.59 -19.46 20.59
N ASP A 246 -3.58 -19.10 21.38
CA ASP A 246 -3.66 -18.02 22.36
C ASP A 246 -3.66 -16.63 21.72
N GLU A 247 -2.88 -16.38 20.67
CA GLU A 247 -2.89 -15.10 19.95
C GLU A 247 -4.26 -14.84 19.30
N ARG A 248 -4.85 -15.88 18.69
CA ARG A 248 -6.23 -15.79 18.15
C ARG A 248 -7.23 -15.44 19.23
N ARG A 249 -7.15 -16.10 20.40
CA ARG A 249 -7.99 -15.81 21.56
C ARG A 249 -7.75 -14.41 22.13
N ILE A 250 -6.53 -13.89 22.07
CA ILE A 250 -6.21 -12.53 22.50
C ILE A 250 -6.89 -11.52 21.57
N ARG A 251 -6.76 -11.66 20.25
CA ARG A 251 -7.39 -10.77 19.27
C ARG A 251 -8.92 -10.84 19.34
N GLU A 252 -9.49 -12.04 19.48
CA GLU A 252 -10.94 -12.19 19.66
C GLU A 252 -11.44 -11.53 20.94
N ARG A 253 -10.73 -11.73 22.06
CA ARG A 253 -11.07 -11.06 23.33
C ARG A 253 -10.94 -9.55 23.22
N ALA A 254 -9.90 -9.05 22.54
CA ALA A 254 -9.71 -7.62 22.30
C ALA A 254 -10.89 -7.03 21.50
N ALA A 255 -11.27 -7.67 20.38
CA ALA A 255 -12.39 -7.25 19.55
C ALA A 255 -13.72 -7.24 20.31
N ARG A 256 -14.02 -8.33 21.05
CA ARG A 256 -15.24 -8.44 21.86
C ARG A 256 -15.28 -7.40 22.97
N ARG A 257 -14.13 -7.14 23.62
CA ARG A 257 -14.03 -6.13 24.68
C ARG A 257 -14.24 -4.73 24.10
N GLU A 258 -13.59 -4.40 22.99
CA GLU A 258 -13.75 -3.10 22.33
C GLU A 258 -15.21 -2.86 21.91
N PHE A 259 -15.86 -3.84 21.28
CA PHE A 259 -17.28 -3.74 20.93
C PHE A 259 -18.16 -3.52 22.17
N LYS A 260 -18.03 -4.36 23.21
CA LYS A 260 -18.84 -4.23 24.43
C LYS A 260 -18.69 -2.87 25.11
N LEU A 261 -17.47 -2.34 25.17
CA LEU A 261 -17.21 -1.05 25.80
C LEU A 261 -17.82 0.12 25.01
N LEU A 262 -17.79 0.07 23.68
CA LEU A 262 -18.20 1.19 22.82
C LEU A 262 -19.62 1.07 22.28
N HIS A 263 -20.28 -0.08 22.41
CA HIS A 263 -21.65 -0.28 21.96
C HIS A 263 -22.67 0.40 22.89
N ASP A 264 -22.45 0.23 24.20
CA ASP A 264 -23.33 0.73 25.26
C ASP A 264 -22.97 2.17 25.69
N LEU A 265 -21.79 2.66 25.30
CA LEU A 265 -21.35 4.02 25.61
C LEU A 265 -21.91 5.03 24.61
N HIS A 266 -22.94 5.76 25.00
CA HIS A 266 -23.51 6.85 24.20
C HIS A 266 -22.96 8.20 24.64
N HIS A 267 -22.03 8.75 23.87
CA HIS A 267 -21.49 10.09 24.09
C HIS A 267 -21.18 10.77 22.75
N PRO A 268 -21.54 12.05 22.54
CA PRO A 268 -21.40 12.72 21.23
C PRO A 268 -19.96 12.80 20.72
N ASN A 269 -18.97 12.75 21.62
CA ASN A 269 -17.55 12.84 21.28
C ASN A 269 -16.79 11.51 21.39
N ILE A 270 -17.49 10.38 21.54
CA ILE A 270 -16.87 9.05 21.57
C ILE A 270 -17.47 8.23 20.44
N VAL A 271 -16.60 7.63 19.62
CA VAL A 271 -17.04 6.81 18.50
C VAL A 271 -17.82 5.59 19.01
N ARG A 272 -19.00 5.36 18.43
CA ARG A 272 -19.84 4.23 18.80
C ARG A 272 -19.50 2.99 17.97
N ALA A 273 -19.46 1.83 18.63
CA ALA A 273 -19.47 0.54 17.95
C ALA A 273 -20.91 0.09 17.69
N THR A 274 -21.24 -0.19 16.44
CA THR A 274 -22.61 -0.46 15.98
C THR A 274 -22.87 -1.95 15.81
N GLU A 275 -21.91 -2.68 15.26
CA GLU A 275 -22.05 -4.12 14.96
C GLU A 275 -20.77 -4.88 15.28
N TYR A 276 -20.92 -6.19 15.54
CA TYR A 276 -19.83 -7.15 15.68
C TYR A 276 -20.08 -8.34 14.77
N HIS A 277 -19.07 -8.74 14.01
CA HIS A 277 -19.13 -9.88 13.10
C HIS A 277 -17.97 -10.83 13.37
N ASP A 278 -18.22 -12.13 13.35
CA ASP A 278 -17.14 -13.11 13.19
C ASP A 278 -16.97 -13.36 11.70
N HIS A 279 -15.93 -12.75 11.12
CA HIS A 279 -15.69 -12.74 9.68
C HIS A 279 -14.50 -13.66 9.32
N GLU A 280 -14.42 -14.11 8.06
CA GLU A 280 -13.35 -14.99 7.59
C GLU A 280 -11.94 -14.38 7.75
N LEU A 281 -11.83 -13.06 7.60
CA LEU A 281 -10.58 -12.32 7.83
C LEU A 281 -10.25 -12.13 9.31
N GLY A 282 -11.27 -12.27 10.18
CA GLY A 282 -11.15 -12.20 11.62
C GLY A 282 -12.31 -11.50 12.35
N PRO A 283 -12.29 -11.49 13.69
CA PRO A 283 -13.26 -10.74 14.47
C PRO A 283 -13.32 -9.29 13.99
N THR A 284 -14.51 -8.77 13.77
CA THR A 284 -14.69 -7.49 13.10
C THR A 284 -15.64 -6.60 13.88
N VAL A 285 -15.26 -5.34 14.08
CA VAL A 285 -16.04 -4.33 14.79
C VAL A 285 -16.37 -3.19 13.83
N VAL A 286 -17.66 -2.84 13.74
CA VAL A 286 -18.14 -1.77 12.88
C VAL A 286 -18.39 -0.52 13.71
N PHE A 287 -17.80 0.60 13.30
CA PHE A 287 -17.93 1.88 13.95
C PHE A 287 -18.71 2.88 13.09
N GLU A 288 -19.36 3.82 13.77
CA GLU A 288 -19.77 5.06 13.13
C GLU A 288 -18.56 5.75 12.49
N HIS A 289 -18.76 6.36 11.33
CA HIS A 289 -17.72 7.06 10.61
C HIS A 289 -18.27 8.33 9.97
N VAL A 290 -17.55 9.43 10.14
CA VAL A 290 -17.84 10.69 9.48
C VAL A 290 -16.94 10.79 8.27
N LYS A 291 -17.53 10.80 7.07
CA LYS A 291 -16.79 10.88 5.81
C LYS A 291 -15.91 12.14 5.80
N GLY A 292 -14.63 11.96 5.50
CA GLY A 292 -13.65 13.06 5.47
C GLY A 292 -13.16 13.50 6.85
N ALA A 293 -13.50 12.80 7.93
CA ALA A 293 -12.89 13.03 9.23
C ALA A 293 -11.37 12.81 9.15
N GLN A 294 -10.63 13.66 9.86
CA GLN A 294 -9.18 13.58 9.95
C GLN A 294 -8.76 13.23 11.38
N ARG A 295 -7.68 12.46 11.49
CA ARG A 295 -7.04 12.20 12.79
C ARG A 295 -6.49 13.51 13.36
N LEU A 296 -6.53 13.64 14.69
CA LEU A 296 -6.11 14.86 15.38
C LEU A 296 -4.62 15.16 15.17
N ASP A 297 -3.77 14.15 15.16
CA ASP A 297 -2.33 14.28 14.90
C ASP A 297 -2.06 14.80 13.47
N ALA A 298 -2.76 14.25 12.47
CA ALA A 298 -2.68 14.74 11.09
C ALA A 298 -3.17 16.21 10.97
N ASN A 299 -4.26 16.57 11.65
CA ASN A 299 -4.77 17.95 11.68
C ASN A 299 -3.84 18.90 12.47
N ALA A 300 -3.20 18.42 13.53
CA ALA A 300 -2.21 19.23 14.26
C ALA A 300 -0.97 19.49 13.39
N ALA A 301 -0.50 18.47 12.66
CA ALA A 301 0.62 18.59 11.72
C ALA A 301 0.30 19.53 10.55
N SER A 302 -0.94 19.53 10.03
CA SER A 302 -1.34 20.44 8.95
C SER A 302 -1.26 21.92 9.37
N ARG A 303 -1.62 22.23 10.63
CA ARG A 303 -1.60 23.59 11.18
C ARG A 303 -0.20 24.08 11.55
N SER A 304 0.71 23.19 11.96
CA SER A 304 2.10 23.56 12.22
C SER A 304 2.91 23.72 10.93
N GLY A 305 2.58 22.97 9.87
CA GLY A 305 3.20 23.08 8.54
C GLY A 305 2.86 24.37 7.77
N THR A 306 1.78 25.09 8.14
CA THR A 306 1.45 26.41 7.56
C THR A 306 2.32 27.57 8.06
N ALA A 307 3.24 27.35 9.00
CA ALA A 307 4.20 28.34 9.45
C ALA A 307 5.52 28.29 8.64
N GLY A 308 5.44 28.45 7.31
CA GLY A 308 6.61 28.75 6.49
C GLY A 308 7.06 30.20 6.68
N PRO A 309 8.36 30.53 6.58
CA PRO A 309 8.84 31.88 6.83
C PRO A 309 8.19 32.86 5.85
N ARG A 310 7.66 33.97 6.36
CA ARG A 310 7.25 35.10 5.52
C ARG A 310 8.47 35.52 4.68
N PRO A 311 8.35 35.71 3.36
CA PRO A 311 9.43 36.31 2.60
C PRO A 311 9.74 37.67 3.22
N ALA A 312 11.01 37.90 3.54
CA ALA A 312 11.49 39.23 3.87
C ALA A 312 11.12 40.16 2.72
N GLN A 313 10.30 41.15 3.00
CA GLN A 313 10.05 42.25 2.09
C GLN A 313 11.37 43.03 1.96
N ASN A 314 11.95 43.00 0.77
CA ASN A 314 12.88 44.04 0.32
C ASN A 314 12.09 45.09 -0.46
#